data_AF-A0A496X6Z0-F1
#
_entry.id   AF-A0A496X6Z0-F1
#
_cell.length_a   1.000
_cell.length_b   1.000
_cell.length_c   1.000
_cell.angle_alpha   90.00
_cell.angle_beta   90.00
_cell.angle_gamma   90.00
#
_symmetry.space_group_name_H-M   'P 1'
#
loop_
_entity.id
_entity.type
_entity.pdbx_description
1 polymer ?
#
loop_
_entity_poly.entity_id
_entity_poly.type
_entity_poly.pdbx_seq_one_letter_code
_entity_poly.pdbx_strand_id
1 'polypeptide(L)'
;PCKINLIPFNPFPGSNYRRVSNNAMYRFRDILHEAGYTATVRTTRGSDIAAACGQLAGEVNDRTRRSQRYRNEKVNNWQPVNIISG
;
A
#
# COMPACT_ATOMS: atom_id res chain seq x y z
N PRO A 1 19.40 20.72 -2.09
CA PRO A 1 18.39 20.26 -3.07
C PRO A 1 18.24 18.72 -3.07
N CYS A 2 17.00 18.23 -3.00
CA CYS A 2 16.68 16.79 -3.08
C CYS A 2 15.83 16.47 -4.31
N LYS A 3 15.78 15.19 -4.69
CA LYS A 3 14.91 14.68 -5.75
C LYS A 3 13.78 13.88 -5.12
N ILE A 4 12.54 14.21 -5.49
CA ILE A 4 11.34 13.52 -5.01
C ILE A 4 10.93 12.49 -6.07
N ASN A 5 10.68 11.26 -5.64
CA ASN A 5 10.33 10.19 -6.55
C ASN A 5 8.98 9.57 -6.14
N LEU A 6 7.94 9.93 -6.89
CA LEU A 6 6.58 9.48 -6.68
C LEU A 6 6.44 8.03 -7.17
N ILE A 7 6.02 7.15 -6.27
CA ILE A 7 5.77 5.74 -6.56
C ILE A 7 4.26 5.54 -6.48
N PRO A 8 3.59 5.27 -7.60
CA PRO A 8 2.19 4.88 -7.57
C PRO A 8 2.00 3.63 -6.70
N PHE A 9 0.97 3.64 -5.86
CA PHE A 9 0.69 2.51 -4.98
C PHE A 9 0.42 1.22 -5.78
N ASN A 10 1.01 0.12 -5.32
CA ASN A 10 0.79 -1.22 -5.84
C ASN A 10 -0.06 -1.99 -4.81
N PRO A 11 -1.33 -2.29 -5.12
CA PRO A 11 -2.20 -3.01 -4.20
C PRO A 11 -1.67 -4.40 -3.85
N PHE A 12 -1.99 -4.86 -2.64
CA PHE A 12 -1.73 -6.22 -2.17
C PHE A 12 -2.88 -6.69 -1.25
N PRO A 13 -3.10 -8.02 -1.08
CA PRO A 13 -4.16 -8.53 -0.23
C PRO A 13 -4.10 -7.98 1.20
N GLY A 14 -5.22 -7.45 1.69
CA GLY A 14 -5.31 -6.84 3.03
C GLY A 14 -4.94 -5.35 3.09
N SER A 15 -4.55 -4.72 1.98
CA SER A 15 -4.39 -3.26 1.93
C SER A 15 -5.74 -2.56 1.77
N ASN A 16 -6.03 -1.58 2.63
CA ASN A 16 -7.23 -0.72 2.50
C ASN A 16 -7.03 0.46 1.52
N TYR A 17 -5.84 0.59 0.94
CA TYR A 17 -5.48 1.71 0.07
C TYR A 17 -5.69 1.35 -1.40
N ARG A 18 -5.91 2.39 -2.21
CA ARG A 18 -6.05 2.27 -3.65
C ARG A 18 -5.03 3.13 -4.37
N ARG A 19 -4.63 2.68 -5.54
CA ARG A 19 -3.81 3.47 -6.46
C ARG A 19 -4.61 4.70 -6.89
N VAL A 20 -4.00 5.87 -6.79
CA VAL A 20 -4.58 7.12 -7.29
C VAL A 20 -4.63 7.12 -8.82
N SER A 21 -5.50 7.92 -9.41
CA SER A 21 -5.53 8.11 -10.85
C SER A 21 -4.24 8.77 -11.36
N ASN A 22 -3.88 8.51 -12.62
CA ASN A 22 -2.72 9.15 -13.23
C ASN A 22 -2.85 10.68 -13.24
N ASN A 23 -4.05 11.21 -13.46
CA ASN A 23 -4.30 12.66 -13.41
C ASN A 23 -4.00 13.25 -12.02
N ALA A 24 -4.46 12.60 -10.94
CA ALA A 24 -4.16 13.06 -9.59
C ALA A 24 -2.65 12.98 -9.28
N MET A 25 -1.99 11.93 -9.75
CA MET A 25 -0.54 11.76 -9.59
C MET A 25 0.26 12.88 -10.29
N TYR A 26 -0.09 13.20 -11.54
CA TYR A 26 0.59 14.25 -12.29
C TYR A 26 0.32 15.64 -11.73
N ARG A 27 -0.92 15.93 -11.29
CA ARG A 27 -1.22 17.18 -10.58
C ARG A 27 -0.35 17.36 -9.34
N PHE A 28 -0.17 16.30 -8.55
CA PHE A 28 0.70 16.37 -7.37
C PHE A 28 2.17 16.59 -7.74
N ARG A 29 2.66 15.94 -8.82
CA ARG A 29 4.00 16.20 -9.35
C ARG A 29 4.16 17.68 -9.74
N ASP A 30 3.16 18.25 -10.41
CA ASP A 30 3.23 19.62 -10.92
C ASP A 30 3.25 20.63 -9.76
N ILE A 31 2.46 20.39 -8.71
CA ILE A 31 2.52 21.17 -7.45
C ILE A 31 3.94 21.15 -6.85
N LEU A 32 4.61 20.00 -6.85
CA LEU A 32 5.99 19.90 -6.36
C LEU A 32 6.99 20.65 -7.26
N HIS A 33 6.78 20.63 -8.58
CA HIS A 33 7.60 21.40 -9.53
C HIS A 33 7.41 22.90 -9.34
N GLU A 34 6.18 23.37 -9.17
CA GLU A 34 5.85 24.78 -8.90
C GLU A 34 6.48 25.27 -7.59
N ALA A 35 6.59 24.39 -6.59
CA ALA A 35 7.29 24.67 -5.34
C ALA A 35 8.83 24.59 -5.44
N GLY A 36 9.39 24.35 -6.64
CA GLY A 36 10.83 24.33 -6.90
C GLY A 36 11.52 22.98 -6.67
N TYR A 37 10.77 21.89 -6.48
CA TYR A 37 11.35 20.55 -6.31
C TYR A 37 11.47 19.79 -7.63
N THR A 38 12.55 19.03 -7.81
CA THR A 38 12.61 18.04 -8.89
C THR A 38 11.83 16.79 -8.49
N ALA A 39 10.64 16.60 -9.06
CA ALA A 39 9.78 15.43 -8.86
C ALA A 39 9.72 14.52 -10.10
N THR A 40 9.86 13.21 -9.93
CA THR A 40 9.67 12.19 -10.99
C THR A 40 8.57 11.21 -10.60
N VAL A 41 7.86 10.63 -11.57
CA VAL A 41 6.92 9.53 -11.34
C VAL A 41 7.57 8.25 -11.83
N ARG A 42 7.70 7.23 -10.97
CA ARG A 42 8.14 5.91 -11.42
C ARG A 42 7.05 5.25 -12.24
N THR A 43 7.40 4.86 -13.46
CA THR A 43 6.63 3.90 -14.23
C THR A 43 6.70 2.54 -13.54
N THR A 44 5.56 1.96 -13.21
CA THR A 44 5.49 0.58 -12.72
C THR A 44 5.97 -0.35 -13.82
N ARG A 45 7.10 -1.05 -13.62
CA ARG A 45 7.49 -2.21 -14.41
C ARG A 45 7.13 -3.45 -13.58
N GLY A 46 6.48 -4.45 -14.18
CA GLY A 46 6.16 -5.72 -13.51
C GLY A 46 4.87 -5.78 -12.69
N SER A 47 3.95 -4.82 -12.82
CA SER A 47 2.61 -4.89 -12.20
C SER A 47 1.74 -6.01 -12.78
N ASP A 48 2.07 -6.46 -13.99
CA ASP A 48 1.53 -7.63 -14.69
C ASP A 48 2.02 -8.98 -14.12
N ILE A 49 3.18 -9.00 -13.44
CA ILE A 49 3.80 -10.22 -12.88
C ILE A 49 3.97 -10.19 -11.36
N ALA A 50 3.22 -9.33 -10.66
CA ALA A 50 3.30 -9.15 -9.20
C ALA A 50 4.73 -8.88 -8.66
N ALA A 51 5.61 -8.29 -9.48
CA ALA A 51 7.00 -7.99 -9.12
C ALA A 51 7.21 -6.50 -8.77
N ALA A 52 6.12 -5.74 -8.62
CA ALA A 52 6.21 -4.34 -8.30
C ALA A 52 6.67 -4.14 -6.84
N CYS A 53 7.33 -3.01 -6.53
CA CYS A 53 7.83 -2.72 -5.19
C CYS A 53 6.70 -2.88 -4.14
N GLY A 54 6.93 -3.69 -3.10
CA GLY A 54 5.96 -4.06 -2.07
C GLY A 54 5.29 -5.43 -2.26
N GLN A 55 5.42 -6.06 -3.43
CA GLN A 55 4.83 -7.38 -3.75
C GLN A 55 5.83 -8.54 -3.64
N LEU A 56 7.08 -8.27 -3.27
CA LEU A 56 8.08 -9.29 -2.93
C LEU A 56 7.77 -9.92 -1.56
N ALA A 57 6.57 -10.46 -1.40
CA ALA A 57 6.25 -11.45 -0.40
C ALA A 57 6.53 -12.81 -1.03
N GLY A 58 7.81 -13.21 -1.08
CA GLY A 58 8.14 -14.61 -1.35
C GLY A 58 7.54 -15.52 -0.29
N GLU A 59 7.68 -16.84 -0.42
CA GLU A 59 7.34 -17.76 0.66
C GLU A 59 8.26 -17.52 1.87
N VAL A 60 7.80 -16.72 2.82
CA VAL A 60 8.54 -16.46 4.06
C VAL A 60 8.19 -17.56 5.05
N ASN A 61 9.14 -18.44 5.34
CA ASN A 61 9.04 -19.35 6.49
C ASN A 61 9.23 -18.53 7.78
N ASP A 62 8.14 -17.91 8.24
CA ASP A 62 8.09 -17.01 9.39
C ASP A 62 8.44 -17.75 10.68
N ARG A 63 9.71 -17.66 11.11
CA ARG A 63 10.19 -18.22 12.37
C ARG A 63 9.79 -17.42 13.60
N THR A 64 9.13 -16.26 13.45
CA THR A 64 8.82 -15.35 14.57
C THR A 64 7.45 -15.58 15.20
N ARG A 65 6.67 -16.56 14.71
CA ARG A 65 5.28 -16.87 15.16
C ARG A 65 4.34 -15.65 15.15
N ARG A 66 4.68 -14.59 14.40
CA ARG A 66 3.92 -13.33 14.38
C ARG A 66 2.52 -13.54 13.81
N SER A 67 2.43 -14.40 12.79
CA SER A 67 1.14 -14.81 12.20
C SER A 67 0.23 -15.60 13.15
N GLN A 68 0.79 -16.31 14.15
CA GLN A 68 0.01 -16.98 15.20
C GLN A 68 -0.49 -15.98 16.24
N ARG A 69 0.33 -15.02 16.66
CA ARG A 69 -0.07 -13.96 17.60
C ARG A 69 -1.22 -13.12 17.06
N TYR A 70 -1.13 -12.66 15.81
CA TYR A 70 -2.19 -11.88 15.16
C TYR A 70 -3.51 -12.65 15.05
N ARG A 71 -3.45 -13.96 14.75
CA ARG A 71 -4.64 -14.82 14.72
C ARG A 71 -5.28 -14.97 16.10
N ASN A 72 -4.47 -15.19 17.14
CA ASN A 72 -4.99 -15.31 18.51
C ASN A 72 -5.60 -14.00 19.02
N GLU A 73 -5.00 -12.85 18.70
CA GLU A 73 -5.58 -11.53 19.03
C GLU A 73 -6.93 -11.31 18.35
N LYS A 74 -7.07 -11.67 17.07
CA LYS A 74 -8.33 -11.56 16.32
C LYS A 74 -9.43 -12.46 16.87
N VAL A 75 -9.09 -13.68 17.31
CA VAL A 75 -10.05 -14.62 17.92
C VAL A 75 -10.49 -14.13 19.30
N ASN A 76 -9.56 -13.63 20.11
CA ASN A 76 -9.86 -13.21 21.49
C ASN A 76 -10.65 -11.88 21.55
N ASN A 77 -10.51 -11.01 20.55
CA ASN A 77 -11.25 -9.73 20.48
C ASN A 77 -12.48 -9.78 19.57
N TRP A 78 -12.93 -10.95 19.14
CA TRP A 78 -14.17 -11.07 18.37
C TRP A 78 -15.38 -10.90 19.29
N GLN A 79 -16.03 -9.73 19.23
CA GLN A 79 -17.35 -9.52 19.81
C GLN A 79 -18.39 -9.36 18.70
N PRO A 80 -19.47 -10.15 18.68
CA PRO A 80 -20.53 -9.98 17.70
C PRO A 80 -21.23 -8.64 17.93
N VAL A 81 -21.29 -7.81 16.89
CA VAL A 81 -22.09 -6.58 16.90
C VAL A 81 -23.56 -6.97 16.78
N ASN A 82 -24.33 -6.80 17.85
CA ASN A 82 -25.77 -6.97 17.82
C ASN A 82 -26.39 -5.77 17.08
N ILE A 83 -26.81 -5.99 15.84
CA ILE A 83 -27.67 -5.04 15.12
C ILE A 83 -29.06 -5.17 15.75
N ILE A 84 -29.41 -4.20 16.59
CA ILE A 84 -30.78 -4.01 17.06
C ILE A 84 -31.65 -3.58 15.88
N SER A 85 -32.40 -4.54 15.34
CA SER A 85 -33.51 -4.29 14.42
C SER A 85 -34.59 -3.52 15.18
N GLY A 86 -34.99 -2.35 14.67
CA GLY A 86 -36.18 -1.64 15.11
C GLY A 86 -37.47 -2.35 14.71
#